data_AF-A0A833ZAR9-F1
#
_entry.id   AF-A0A833ZAR9-F1
#
_cell.length_a   1.000
_cell.length_b   1.000
_cell.length_c   1.000
_cell.angle_alpha   90.00
_cell.angle_beta   90.00
_cell.angle_gamma   90.00
#
_symmetry.space_group_name_H-M   'P 1'
#
loop_
_entity.id
_entity.type
_entity.pdbx_description
1 polymer ?
#
loop_
_entity_poly.entity_id
_entity_poly.type
_entity_poly.pdbx_seq_one_letter_code
_entity_poly.pdbx_strand_id
1 'polypeptide(L)'
;MHNIIRIHNQNNEQAWKEILKWEALHAAECPCGPSLVRFGGKAKEYSPRARIRSWMGYELPFDRHDWIINRCGTEVRYIIDYYDGGEVNQDYQFTILDVRPAMDSLSAVWDRMKVAWWRWTS
;
A
#
# COMPACT_ATOMS: atom_id res chain seq x y z
N MET A 1 13.20 15.46 -16.84
CA MET A 1 13.75 14.25 -16.17
C MET A 1 13.80 14.40 -14.65
N HIS A 2 14.29 15.52 -14.08
CA HIS A 2 14.31 15.73 -12.62
C HIS A 2 12.93 15.71 -11.94
N ASN A 3 11.89 16.23 -12.60
CA ASN A 3 10.54 16.25 -12.03
C ASN A 3 9.96 14.84 -11.85
N ILE A 4 10.21 13.93 -12.80
CA ILE A 4 9.72 12.54 -12.74
C ILE A 4 10.33 11.81 -11.55
N ILE A 5 11.64 11.97 -11.30
CA ILE A 5 12.31 11.36 -10.16
C ILE A 5 11.74 11.90 -8.83
N ARG A 6 11.47 13.21 -8.75
CA ARG A 6 10.83 13.82 -7.57
C ARG A 6 9.44 13.24 -7.29
N ILE A 7 8.64 13.07 -8.35
CA ILE A 7 7.31 12.45 -8.28
C ILE A 7 7.41 11.01 -7.73
N HIS A 8 8.29 10.17 -8.29
CA HIS A 8 8.44 8.79 -7.81
C HIS A 8 8.88 8.73 -6.35
N ASN A 9 9.80 9.60 -5.94
CA ASN A 9 10.23 9.67 -4.54
C ASN A 9 9.08 10.10 -3.62
N GLN A 10 8.28 11.08 -4.03
CA GLN A 10 7.12 11.54 -3.27
C GLN A 10 6.04 10.44 -3.17
N ASN A 11 5.85 9.64 -4.22
CA ASN A 11 4.92 8.51 -4.22
C ASN A 11 5.41 7.39 -3.27
N ASN A 12 6.70 7.06 -3.31
CA ASN A 12 7.29 6.08 -2.39
C ASN A 12 7.20 6.55 -0.93
N GLU A 13 7.42 7.84 -0.67
CA GLU A 13 7.30 8.43 0.67
C GLU A 13 5.84 8.36 1.18
N GLN A 14 4.86 8.61 0.32
CA GLN A 14 3.45 8.43 0.67
C GLN A 14 3.12 6.96 0.95
N ALA A 15 3.62 6.04 0.12
CA ALA A 15 3.43 4.60 0.33
C ALA A 15 4.00 4.16 1.68
N TRP A 16 5.20 4.64 2.03
CA TRP A 16 5.80 4.37 3.33
C TRP A 16 4.96 4.93 4.48
N LYS A 17 4.47 6.16 4.39
CA LYS A 17 3.58 6.75 5.40
C LYS A 17 2.31 5.94 5.62
N GLU A 18 1.69 5.43 4.56
CA GLU A 18 0.52 4.56 4.67
C GLU A 18 0.87 3.23 5.34
N ILE A 19 2.01 2.62 5.02
CA ILE A 19 2.50 1.41 5.72
C ILE A 19 2.68 1.70 7.21
N LEU A 20 3.29 2.83 7.58
CA LEU A 20 3.46 3.21 8.98
C LEU A 20 2.12 3.37 9.71
N LYS A 21 1.06 3.85 9.03
CA LYS A 21 -0.29 3.90 9.62
C LYS A 21 -0.84 2.51 9.91
N TRP A 22 -0.60 1.52 9.04
CA TRP A 22 -0.97 0.13 9.30
C TRP A 22 -0.15 -0.47 10.43
N GLU A 23 1.15 -0.22 10.46
CA GLU A 23 2.06 -0.71 11.50
C GLU A 23 1.79 -0.04 12.86
N ALA A 24 1.17 1.14 12.91
CA ALA A 24 0.75 1.79 14.16
C ALA A 24 -0.22 0.92 14.99
N LEU A 25 -0.99 0.03 14.35
CA LEU A 25 -1.83 -0.95 15.03
C LEU A 25 -1.03 -1.94 15.89
N HIS A 26 0.25 -2.13 15.56
CA HIS A 26 1.16 -3.10 16.16
C HIS A 26 2.37 -2.43 16.81
N ALA A 27 2.30 -1.13 17.03
CA ALA A 27 3.40 -0.36 17.63
C ALA A 27 3.80 -0.87 19.02
N ALA A 28 2.86 -1.47 19.76
CA ALA A 28 3.13 -2.08 21.06
C ALA A 28 3.91 -3.41 20.97
N GLU A 29 3.87 -4.11 19.84
CA GLU A 29 4.49 -5.43 19.66
C GLU A 29 5.97 -5.35 19.21
N CYS A 30 6.36 -4.29 18.50
CA CYS A 30 7.76 -4.01 18.12
C CYS A 30 8.16 -2.59 18.51
N PRO A 31 8.82 -2.39 19.67
CA PRO A 31 9.42 -1.10 20.03
C PRO A 31 10.59 -0.72 19.12
N CYS A 32 11.14 -1.69 18.37
CA CYS A 32 12.18 -1.52 17.36
C CYS A 32 11.75 -0.73 16.11
N GLY A 33 10.45 -0.67 15.83
CA GLY A 33 9.92 -0.13 14.58
C GLY A 33 10.00 -1.09 13.39
N PRO A 34 9.11 -0.95 12.39
CA PRO A 34 9.13 -1.75 11.17
C PRO A 34 10.30 -1.37 10.27
N SER A 35 10.92 -2.35 9.61
CA SER A 35 12.00 -2.13 8.63
C SER A 35 11.67 -2.71 7.26
N LEU A 36 12.03 -2.01 6.19
CA LEU A 36 11.84 -2.49 4.83
C LEU A 36 12.91 -3.56 4.52
N VAL A 37 12.47 -4.79 4.25
CA VAL A 37 13.36 -5.90 3.88
C VAL A 37 13.60 -5.93 2.37
N ARG A 38 12.51 -5.88 1.61
CA ARG A 38 12.57 -6.09 0.16
C ARG A 38 11.52 -5.29 -0.59
N PHE A 39 11.97 -4.74 -1.71
CA PHE A 39 11.15 -4.15 -2.76
C PHE A 39 10.91 -5.17 -3.87
N GLY A 40 9.65 -5.45 -4.20
CA GLY A 40 9.28 -6.32 -5.32
C GLY A 40 8.31 -5.62 -6.27
N GLY A 41 8.77 -5.28 -7.47
CA GLY A 41 7.88 -4.82 -8.54
C GLY A 41 7.09 -5.98 -9.11
N LYS A 42 5.76 -5.93 -9.05
CA LYS A 42 4.84 -6.94 -9.59
C LYS A 42 3.87 -6.34 -10.61
N ALA A 43 4.41 -5.55 -11.54
CA ALA A 43 3.64 -4.81 -12.54
C ALA A 43 2.73 -5.70 -13.42
N LYS A 44 3.06 -6.97 -13.65
CA LYS A 44 2.26 -7.90 -14.49
C LYS A 44 1.27 -8.78 -13.70
N GLU A 45 1.34 -8.78 -12.38
CA GLU A 45 0.46 -9.60 -11.53
C GLU A 45 -0.60 -8.70 -10.90
N TYR A 46 -1.71 -8.43 -11.58
CA TYR A 46 -2.80 -7.67 -10.98
C TYR A 46 -3.36 -8.40 -9.74
N SER A 47 -3.63 -7.65 -8.68
CA SER A 47 -4.25 -8.22 -7.49
C SER A 47 -5.66 -8.76 -7.84
N PRO A 48 -6.15 -9.83 -7.18
CA PRO A 48 -7.51 -10.34 -7.42
C PRO A 48 -8.57 -9.24 -7.28
N ARG A 49 -8.36 -8.30 -6.35
CA ARG A 49 -9.22 -7.13 -6.17
C ARG A 49 -9.17 -6.16 -7.35
N ALA A 50 -7.98 -5.89 -7.91
CA ALA A 50 -7.86 -5.06 -9.12
C ALA A 50 -8.58 -5.70 -10.32
N ARG A 51 -8.50 -7.03 -10.48
CA ARG A 51 -9.22 -7.75 -11.53
C ARG A 51 -10.74 -7.63 -11.39
N ILE A 52 -11.26 -7.82 -10.18
CA ILE A 52 -12.71 -7.68 -9.90
C ILE A 52 -13.16 -6.24 -10.13
N ARG A 53 -12.37 -5.26 -9.66
CA ARG A 53 -12.64 -3.82 -9.86
C ARG A 53 -12.66 -3.45 -11.35
N SER A 54 -11.74 -3.98 -12.13
CA SER A 54 -11.72 -3.82 -13.59
C SER A 54 -12.92 -4.45 -14.28
N TRP A 55 -13.37 -5.62 -13.83
CA TRP A 55 -14.59 -6.23 -14.34
C TRP A 55 -15.84 -5.38 -14.05
N MET A 56 -15.85 -4.58 -12.99
CA MET A 56 -16.91 -3.61 -12.69
C MET A 56 -16.75 -2.26 -13.43
N GLY A 57 -15.82 -2.14 -14.37
CA GLY A 57 -15.63 -0.95 -15.22
C GLY A 57 -14.70 0.13 -14.64
N TYR A 58 -14.01 -0.14 -13.54
CA TYR A 58 -13.00 0.78 -12.99
C TYR A 58 -11.62 0.56 -13.62
N GLU A 59 -10.76 1.57 -13.56
CA GLU A 59 -9.41 1.47 -14.09
C GLU A 59 -8.52 0.50 -13.28
N LEU A 60 -7.67 -0.24 -14.01
CA LEU A 60 -6.64 -1.08 -13.43
C LEU A 60 -5.51 -0.21 -12.88
N PRO A 61 -4.83 -0.64 -11.80
CA PRO A 61 -3.64 0.07 -11.35
C PRO A 61 -2.57 0.02 -12.42
N PHE A 62 -1.95 1.15 -12.72
CA PHE A 62 -0.89 1.24 -13.73
C PHE A 62 0.42 0.64 -13.23
N ASP A 63 0.61 0.57 -11.91
CA ASP A 63 1.79 0.01 -11.29
C ASP A 63 1.44 -0.67 -9.96
N ARG A 64 2.02 -1.85 -9.73
CA ARG A 64 1.82 -2.63 -8.51
C ARG A 64 3.16 -3.02 -7.91
N HIS A 65 3.27 -2.75 -6.61
CA HIS A 65 4.43 -3.11 -5.81
C HIS A 65 4.03 -3.98 -4.61
N ASP A 66 4.84 -5.00 -4.35
CA ASP A 66 4.78 -5.80 -3.14
C ASP A 66 6.01 -5.43 -2.28
N TRP A 67 5.79 -4.85 -1.10
CA TRP A 67 6.85 -4.52 -0.15
C TRP A 67 6.84 -5.53 0.99
N ILE A 68 8.01 -6.05 1.36
CA ILE A 68 8.14 -6.96 2.50
C ILE A 68 8.75 -6.17 3.65
N ILE A 69 7.99 -6.09 4.75
CA ILE A 69 8.35 -5.37 5.97
C ILE A 69 8.67 -6.38 7.05
N ASN A 70 9.77 -6.19 7.76
CA ASN A 70 10.10 -6.96 8.94
C ASN A 70 9.61 -6.21 10.18
N ARG A 71 8.72 -6.87 10.91
CA ARG A 71 8.21 -6.49 12.21
C ARG A 71 8.76 -7.46 13.24
N CYS A 72 9.81 -7.08 13.99
CA CYS A 72 10.33 -7.89 15.10
C CYS A 72 10.75 -9.35 14.74
N GLY A 73 11.14 -9.62 13.49
CA GLY A 73 11.43 -10.97 12.99
C GLY A 73 10.26 -11.63 12.23
N THR A 74 9.11 -10.98 12.14
CA THR A 74 7.97 -11.43 11.31
C THR A 74 7.96 -10.66 10.00
N GLU A 75 8.02 -11.39 8.88
CA GLU A 75 7.88 -10.80 7.55
C GLU A 75 6.40 -10.60 7.20
N VAL A 76 6.01 -9.34 7.02
CA VAL A 76 4.67 -8.93 6.61
C VAL A 76 4.75 -8.33 5.22
N ARG A 77 4.00 -8.90 4.28
CA ARG A 77 3.95 -8.38 2.92
C ARG A 77 2.83 -7.35 2.78
N TYR A 78 3.14 -6.22 2.17
CA TYR A 78 2.21 -5.17 1.79
C TYR A 78 2.05 -5.11 0.28
N ILE A 79 0.82 -4.91 -0.17
CA ILE A 79 0.46 -4.69 -1.57
C ILE A 79 0.14 -3.21 -1.73
N ILE A 80 0.79 -2.59 -2.71
CA ILE A 80 0.68 -1.18 -3.03
C ILE A 80 0.24 -1.09 -4.49
N ASP A 81 -1.02 -0.72 -4.69
CA ASP A 81 -1.58 -0.49 -6.02
C ASP A 81 -1.61 1.02 -6.28
N TYR A 82 -0.98 1.47 -7.38
CA TYR A 82 -1.03 2.86 -7.83
C TYR A 82 -2.08 3.00 -8.94
N TYR A 83 -3.05 3.89 -8.74
CA TYR A 83 -4.09 4.21 -9.70
C TYR A 83 -3.90 5.64 -10.23
N ASP A 84 -4.32 5.86 -11.48
CA ASP A 84 -4.40 7.20 -12.02
C ASP A 84 -5.58 7.93 -11.35
N GLY A 85 -5.30 9.09 -10.76
CA GLY A 85 -6.28 9.92 -10.06
C GLY A 85 -6.97 10.93 -10.96
N GLY A 86 -6.61 11.01 -12.25
CA GLY A 86 -7.14 11.98 -13.19
C GLY A 86 -6.42 13.34 -13.11
N GLU A 87 -7.16 14.43 -12.97
CA GLU A 87 -6.61 15.79 -13.09
C GLU A 87 -5.56 16.12 -12.03
N VAL A 88 -4.48 16.78 -12.47
CA VAL A 88 -3.34 17.16 -11.63
C VAL A 88 -3.77 18.22 -10.62
N ASN A 89 -3.76 17.87 -9.33
CA ASN A 89 -3.87 18.87 -8.25
C ASN A 89 -2.58 19.71 -8.15
N GLN A 90 -2.70 20.92 -7.61
CA GLN A 90 -1.60 21.91 -7.46
C GLN A 90 -0.36 21.36 -6.72
N ASP A 91 -0.51 20.27 -5.96
CA ASP A 91 0.56 19.58 -5.22
C ASP A 91 1.30 18.48 -6.01
N TYR A 92 1.08 18.39 -7.32
CA TYR A 92 1.65 17.33 -8.18
C TYR A 92 1.30 15.90 -7.72
N GLN A 93 0.20 15.73 -6.99
CA GLN A 93 -0.37 14.42 -6.66
C GLN A 93 -1.42 14.04 -7.69
N PHE A 94 -1.07 13.16 -8.61
CA PHE A 94 -1.95 12.60 -9.65
C PHE A 94 -2.19 11.10 -9.45
N THR A 95 -1.67 10.49 -8.38
CA THR A 95 -1.79 9.05 -8.15
C THR A 95 -2.60 8.77 -6.90
N ILE A 96 -3.70 8.03 -7.06
CA ILE A 96 -4.41 7.45 -5.93
C ILE A 96 -3.65 6.20 -5.48
N LEU A 97 -3.33 6.15 -4.19
CA LEU A 97 -2.52 5.10 -3.59
C LEU A 97 -3.40 4.19 -2.72
N ASP A 98 -3.41 2.88 -3.02
CA ASP A 98 -4.05 1.86 -2.17
C ASP A 98 -2.98 0.95 -1.56
N VAL A 99 -2.67 1.19 -0.28
CA VAL A 99 -1.73 0.37 0.51
C VAL A 99 -2.50 -0.51 1.47
N ARG A 100 -2.19 -1.81 1.45
CA ARG A 100 -2.84 -2.80 2.31
C ARG A 100 -1.94 -4.01 2.60
N PRO A 101 -2.00 -4.59 3.80
CA PRO A 101 -1.25 -5.82 4.10
C PRO A 101 -1.80 -6.98 3.26
N ALA A 102 -0.96 -7.86 2.74
CA ALA A 102 -1.37 -9.01 1.93
C ALA A 102 -2.16 -10.01 2.78
N MET A 103 -3.14 -10.70 2.19
CA MET A 103 -3.95 -11.70 2.91
C MET A 103 -3.26 -13.07 2.97
N ASP A 104 -1.95 -13.08 3.16
CA ASP A 104 -1.16 -14.32 3.32
C ASP A 104 -1.07 -14.78 4.77
N SER A 105 -1.39 -13.92 5.73
CA SER A 105 -1.42 -14.25 7.17
C SER A 105 -2.75 -13.88 7.82
N LEU A 106 -3.13 -14.64 8.87
CA LEU A 106 -4.33 -14.36 9.66
C LEU A 106 -4.27 -12.99 10.34
N SER A 107 -3.08 -12.58 10.81
CA SER A 107 -2.87 -11.25 11.40
C SER A 107 -3.19 -10.14 10.39
N ALA A 108 -2.70 -10.25 9.15
CA ALA A 108 -2.99 -9.28 8.11
C ALA A 108 -4.48 -9.23 7.70
N VAL A 109 -5.18 -10.37 7.70
CA VAL A 109 -6.64 -10.40 7.49
C VAL A 109 -7.36 -9.69 8.63
N TRP A 110 -6.97 -9.97 9.87
CA TRP A 110 -7.54 -9.34 11.06
C TRP A 110 -7.31 -7.82 11.08
N ASP A 111 -6.14 -7.36 10.65
CA ASP A 111 -5.85 -5.92 10.55
C ASP A 111 -6.76 -5.24 9.53
N ARG A 112 -6.95 -5.86 8.36
CA ARG A 112 -7.91 -5.36 7.36
C ARG A 112 -9.32 -5.27 7.93
N MET A 113 -9.75 -6.28 8.68
CA MET A 113 -11.07 -6.28 9.32
C MET A 113 -11.21 -5.16 10.35
N LYS A 114 -10.21 -4.97 11.24
CA LYS A 114 -10.20 -3.89 12.23
C LYS A 114 -10.29 -2.51 11.56
N VAL A 115 -9.47 -2.25 10.56
CA VAL A 115 -9.48 -0.96 9.84
C VAL A 115 -10.76 -0.76 9.04
N ALA A 116 -11.29 -1.81 8.41
CA ALA A 116 -12.57 -1.74 7.72
C ALA A 116 -13.73 -1.44 8.68
N TRP A 117 -13.73 -2.07 9.86
CA TRP A 117 -14.70 -1.80 10.91
C TRP A 117 -14.61 -0.35 11.39
N TRP A 118 -13.41 0.15 11.70
CA TRP A 118 -13.22 1.54 12.10
C TRP A 118 -13.72 2.52 11.04
N ARG A 119 -13.42 2.28 9.76
CA ARG A 119 -13.92 3.12 8.66
C ARG A 119 -15.44 3.09 8.51
N TRP A 120 -16.09 2.01 8.93
CA TRP A 120 -17.54 1.87 8.89
C TRP A 120 -18.23 2.53 10.09
N THR A 121 -17.58 2.54 11.25
CA THR A 121 -18.14 3.07 12.50
C THR A 121 -17.76 4.53 12.79
N SER A 122 -16.76 5.07 12.09
CA SER A 122 -16.30 6.45 12.21
C SER A 122 -17.04 7.42 11.30
#